data_AF-A0A8S1BSY3-F1
#
_entry.id   AF-A0A8S1BSY3-F1
#
_cell.length_a   1.000
_cell.length_b   1.000
_cell.length_c   1.000
_cell.angle_alpha   90.00
_cell.angle_beta   90.00
_cell.angle_gamma   90.00
#
_symmetry.space_group_name_H-M   'P 1'
#
loop_
_entity.id
_entity.type
_entity.pdbx_description
1 polymer ?
#
loop_
_entity_poly.entity_id
_entity_poly.type
_entity_poly.pdbx_seq_one_letter_code
_entity_poly.pdbx_strand_id
1 'polypeptide(L)'
;MADPRREPAPLVLGHDSDTDEALSDADSNKSWRSGRASMLPPVGRFVGVAMDLATIRANKLLQDGKEALEKATNMRRECKAEALECLQALYETVLGIADSRNRHRVALEEERTRAAKELVRVERAHARKLAEIGSLTGDRLAETQHLIAGLRGLVEGVQKWLNFEMDAPIKTIGSIHLELQRVMAGRLPQHGLEGDAGGGLAGSADFEPHPDTRPGLGFALSGVENAGTCRPV
;
A
#
# COMPACT_ATOMS: atom_id res chain seq x y z
N MET A 1 -61.36 20.58 13.88
CA MET A 1 -61.23 19.18 14.33
C MET A 1 -60.59 18.40 13.20
N ALA A 2 -59.32 18.05 13.37
CA ALA A 2 -58.52 17.30 12.39
C ALA A 2 -57.96 16.08 13.11
N ASP A 3 -58.15 14.91 12.52
CA ASP A 3 -57.78 13.60 13.07
C ASP A 3 -56.37 13.21 12.57
N PRO A 4 -55.37 13.02 13.45
CA PRO A 4 -54.00 12.70 13.07
C PRO A 4 -53.73 11.20 13.20
N ARG A 5 -54.37 10.36 12.39
CA ARG A 5 -54.01 8.93 12.23
C ARG A 5 -54.25 8.45 10.81
N ARG A 6 -53.23 8.60 9.96
CA ARG A 6 -53.10 7.79 8.74
C ARG A 6 -51.63 7.48 8.49
N GLU A 7 -51.20 6.34 9.02
CA GLU A 7 -49.94 5.70 8.65
C GLU A 7 -49.99 5.30 7.17
N PRO A 8 -48.93 5.56 6.38
CA PRO A 8 -48.74 4.88 5.10
C PRO A 8 -48.08 3.51 5.32
N ALA A 9 -48.75 2.46 4.83
CA ALA A 9 -48.26 1.09 4.80
C ALA A 9 -46.96 0.95 3.95
N PRO A 10 -46.07 0.00 4.29
CA PRO A 10 -44.83 -0.22 3.57
C PRO A 10 -45.08 -0.94 2.23
N LEU A 11 -44.62 -0.33 1.14
CA LEU A 11 -44.56 -0.96 -0.18
C LEU A 11 -43.39 -1.94 -0.21
N VAL A 12 -43.71 -3.23 -0.16
CA VAL A 12 -42.86 -4.33 -0.59
C VAL A 12 -43.11 -4.55 -2.08
N LEU A 13 -42.06 -4.52 -2.90
CA LEU A 13 -41.74 -5.45 -4.00
C LEU A 13 -40.85 -4.75 -5.05
N GLY A 14 -39.66 -5.29 -5.22
CA GLY A 14 -38.66 -4.90 -6.21
C GLY A 14 -37.42 -5.76 -6.03
N HIS A 15 -37.61 -7.08 -6.16
CA HIS A 15 -36.57 -8.09 -6.35
C HIS A 15 -36.08 -8.02 -7.81
N ASP A 16 -34.93 -8.65 -8.07
CA ASP A 16 -34.20 -8.79 -9.35
C ASP A 16 -33.22 -7.62 -9.59
N SER A 17 -31.90 -7.79 -9.64
CA SER A 17 -31.11 -8.87 -10.21
C SER A 17 -29.68 -8.75 -9.66
N ASP A 18 -29.37 -9.46 -8.57
CA ASP A 18 -27.98 -9.75 -8.19
C ASP A 18 -27.57 -11.03 -8.92
N THR A 19 -26.80 -10.84 -9.98
CA THR A 19 -26.15 -11.89 -10.76
C THR A 19 -25.21 -12.70 -9.85
N ASP A 20 -25.72 -13.85 -9.41
CA ASP A 20 -25.17 -15.18 -9.68
C ASP A 20 -23.63 -15.23 -9.83
N GLU A 21 -22.93 -15.11 -8.70
CA GLU A 21 -21.64 -15.79 -8.51
C GLU A 21 -21.73 -16.58 -7.20
N ALA A 22 -22.56 -17.63 -7.28
CA ALA A 22 -22.54 -18.76 -6.37
C ALA A 22 -21.19 -19.50 -6.48
N LEU A 23 -20.12 -18.89 -5.96
CA LEU A 23 -18.88 -19.62 -5.69
C LEU A 23 -19.04 -20.40 -4.40
N SER A 24 -19.64 -21.58 -4.59
CA SER A 24 -19.50 -22.82 -3.84
C SER A 24 -18.24 -22.90 -2.96
N ASP A 25 -18.35 -22.50 -1.69
CA ASP A 25 -17.42 -22.87 -0.61
C ASP A 25 -17.81 -24.24 0.00
N ALA A 26 -18.39 -25.11 -0.82
CA ALA A 26 -18.69 -26.50 -0.50
C ALA A 26 -17.54 -27.43 -0.88
N ASP A 27 -16.31 -27.15 -0.43
CA ASP A 27 -15.32 -28.21 -0.19
C ASP A 27 -14.11 -27.70 0.61
N SER A 28 -14.13 -27.92 1.93
CA SER A 28 -12.92 -28.16 2.73
C SER A 28 -13.25 -28.85 4.06
N ASN A 29 -14.16 -29.83 4.03
CA ASN A 29 -14.39 -30.74 5.18
C ASN A 29 -13.61 -32.07 5.04
N LYS A 30 -12.62 -32.14 4.15
CA LYS A 30 -11.78 -33.35 3.94
C LYS A 30 -10.30 -32.99 3.80
N SER A 31 -9.70 -32.43 4.84
CA SER A 31 -8.23 -32.44 4.98
C SER A 31 -7.78 -32.25 6.44
N TRP A 32 -8.21 -33.16 7.33
CA TRP A 32 -7.66 -33.23 8.69
C TRP A 32 -6.27 -33.89 8.75
N ARG A 33 -5.66 -34.22 7.60
CA ARG A 33 -4.34 -34.87 7.48
C ARG A 33 -3.31 -34.13 6.62
N SER A 34 -3.58 -32.89 6.19
CA SER A 34 -2.58 -32.08 5.46
C SER A 34 -2.16 -30.86 6.26
N GLY A 35 -1.08 -31.02 7.03
CA GLY A 35 0.09 -30.15 7.12
C GLY A 35 -0.01 -28.63 7.37
N ARG A 36 -1.17 -27.98 7.37
CA ARG A 36 -1.30 -26.57 7.76
C ARG A 36 -2.12 -26.50 9.03
N ALA A 37 -1.42 -26.28 10.15
CA ALA A 37 -2.05 -25.92 11.41
C ALA A 37 -2.90 -24.66 11.16
N SER A 38 -4.22 -24.82 11.12
CA SER A 38 -5.16 -23.71 11.13
C SER A 38 -4.84 -22.83 12.35
N MET A 39 -4.46 -21.57 12.12
CA MET A 39 -4.32 -20.57 13.18
C MET A 39 -5.66 -20.11 13.75
N LEU A 40 -6.77 -20.61 13.20
CA LEU A 40 -8.11 -20.34 13.69
C LEU A 40 -8.52 -21.43 14.69
N PRO A 41 -9.02 -21.06 15.88
CA PRO A 41 -9.52 -22.03 16.84
C PRO A 41 -10.66 -22.86 16.22
N PRO A 42 -10.78 -24.16 16.55
CA PRO A 42 -11.80 -25.02 16.00
C PRO A 42 -13.19 -24.51 16.37
N VAL A 43 -13.93 -24.03 15.37
CA VAL A 43 -15.32 -23.55 15.52
C VAL A 43 -16.25 -24.76 15.43
N GLY A 44 -16.42 -25.49 16.53
CA GLY A 44 -17.35 -26.61 16.65
C GLY A 44 -18.47 -26.32 17.65
N ARG A 45 -19.71 -26.76 17.35
CA ARG A 45 -20.94 -26.53 18.15
C ARG A 45 -20.94 -27.13 19.56
N PHE A 46 -19.91 -27.91 19.92
CA PHE A 46 -19.74 -28.48 21.24
C PHE A 46 -18.28 -28.34 21.67
N VAL A 47 -17.83 -27.11 21.92
CA VAL A 47 -16.75 -26.91 22.88
C VAL A 47 -17.42 -27.12 24.23
N GLY A 48 -17.41 -28.36 24.73
CA GLY A 48 -17.74 -28.62 26.12
C GLY A 48 -17.01 -27.58 26.95
N VAL A 49 -17.73 -26.86 27.81
CA VAL A 49 -17.18 -25.79 28.64
C VAL A 49 -15.90 -26.35 29.23
N ALA A 50 -14.74 -25.92 28.71
CA ALA A 50 -13.47 -26.29 29.30
C ALA A 50 -13.53 -25.62 30.66
N MET A 51 -13.91 -26.39 31.68
CA MET A 51 -13.99 -25.86 33.04
C MET A 51 -12.63 -25.24 33.30
N ASP A 52 -12.64 -23.93 33.50
CA ASP A 52 -11.42 -23.23 33.72
C ASP A 52 -10.80 -23.72 35.02
N LEU A 53 -9.48 -23.62 35.13
CA LEU A 53 -8.79 -24.09 36.33
C LEU A 53 -9.30 -23.40 37.61
N ALA A 54 -9.87 -22.20 37.50
CA ALA A 54 -10.43 -21.48 38.63
C ALA A 54 -11.75 -22.08 39.12
N THR A 55 -12.69 -22.46 38.25
CA THR A 55 -13.94 -23.13 38.65
C THR A 55 -13.68 -24.52 39.21
N ILE A 56 -12.73 -25.27 38.65
CA ILE A 56 -12.28 -26.55 39.20
C ILE A 56 -11.73 -26.36 40.62
N ARG A 57 -10.84 -25.37 40.81
CA ARG A 57 -10.26 -25.06 42.11
C ARG A 57 -11.30 -24.57 43.11
N ALA A 58 -12.25 -23.75 42.68
CA ALA A 58 -13.32 -23.24 43.53
C ALA A 58 -14.27 -24.35 43.97
N ASN A 59 -14.62 -25.29 43.07
CA ASN A 59 -15.41 -26.46 43.45
C ASN A 59 -14.66 -27.33 44.45
N LYS A 60 -13.36 -27.56 44.24
CA LYS A 60 -12.53 -28.28 45.22
C LYS A 60 -12.55 -27.61 46.60
N LEU A 61 -12.33 -26.29 46.66
CA LEU A 61 -12.37 -25.54 47.92
C LEU A 61 -13.76 -25.57 48.59
N LEU A 62 -14.83 -25.58 47.81
CA LEU A 62 -16.19 -25.74 48.32
C LEU A 62 -16.38 -27.11 48.99
N GLN A 63 -15.92 -28.19 48.35
CA GLN A 63 -16.01 -29.54 48.93
C GLN A 63 -15.13 -29.68 50.17
N ASP A 64 -13.88 -29.21 50.11
CA ASP A 64 -12.95 -29.21 51.24
C ASP A 64 -13.54 -28.43 52.44
N GLY A 65 -14.19 -27.29 52.17
CA GLY A 65 -14.87 -26.47 53.18
C GLY A 65 -16.11 -27.15 53.78
N LYS A 66 -16.91 -27.84 52.96
CA LYS A 66 -18.06 -28.64 53.42
C LYS A 66 -17.61 -29.75 54.35
N GLU A 67 -16.59 -30.52 53.96
CA GLU A 67 -16.02 -31.57 54.80
C GLU A 67 -15.46 -31.04 56.12
N ALA A 68 -14.78 -29.88 56.10
CA ALA A 68 -14.26 -29.27 57.31
C ALA A 68 -15.38 -28.86 58.28
N LEU A 69 -16.49 -28.32 57.77
CA LEU A 69 -17.66 -27.93 58.56
C LEU A 69 -18.40 -29.14 59.16
N GLU A 70 -18.43 -30.27 58.44
CA GLU A 70 -18.96 -31.53 58.96
C GLU A 70 -18.08 -32.07 60.10
N LYS A 71 -16.76 -32.06 59.94
CA LYS A 71 -15.77 -32.52 60.95
C LYS A 71 -15.74 -31.63 62.21
N ALA A 72 -16.12 -30.36 62.10
CA ALA A 72 -16.14 -29.43 63.23
C ALA A 72 -17.31 -29.71 64.19
N THR A 73 -17.19 -30.69 65.08
CA THR A 73 -18.29 -31.13 65.98
C THR A 73 -18.70 -30.11 67.05
N ASN A 74 -17.82 -29.16 67.41
CA ASN A 74 -18.06 -28.18 68.48
C ASN A 74 -18.65 -26.84 67.99
N MET A 75 -19.02 -26.72 66.72
CA MET A 75 -19.53 -25.47 66.16
C MET A 75 -21.05 -25.38 66.29
N ARG A 76 -21.58 -24.21 66.68
CA ARG A 76 -23.03 -23.95 66.74
C ARG A 76 -23.66 -24.14 65.35
N ARG A 77 -24.86 -24.71 65.32
CA ARG A 77 -25.57 -25.05 64.07
C ARG A 77 -25.81 -23.84 63.18
N GLU A 78 -26.17 -22.71 63.76
CA GLU A 78 -26.39 -21.44 63.04
C GLU A 78 -25.11 -20.97 62.35
N CYS A 79 -23.98 -20.95 63.06
CA CYS A 79 -22.68 -20.60 62.48
C CYS A 79 -22.24 -21.57 61.36
N LYS A 80 -22.59 -22.86 61.47
CA LYS A 80 -22.33 -23.83 60.38
C LYS A 80 -23.15 -23.51 59.14
N ALA A 81 -24.43 -23.18 59.30
CA ALA A 81 -25.31 -22.84 58.19
C ALA A 81 -24.82 -21.57 57.48
N GLU A 82 -24.52 -20.52 58.24
CA GLU A 82 -24.00 -19.25 57.69
C GLU A 82 -22.67 -19.45 56.95
N ALA A 83 -21.76 -20.26 57.49
CA ALA A 83 -20.51 -20.58 56.81
C ALA A 83 -20.72 -21.35 55.49
N LEU A 84 -21.67 -22.30 55.47
CA LEU A 84 -22.03 -23.01 54.23
C LEU A 84 -22.63 -22.09 53.18
N GLU A 85 -23.52 -21.17 53.58
CA GLU A 85 -24.09 -20.16 52.69
C GLU A 85 -23.02 -19.25 52.12
N CYS A 86 -22.08 -18.78 52.95
CA CYS A 86 -20.93 -18.00 52.50
C CYS A 86 -20.06 -18.74 51.48
N LEU A 87 -19.76 -20.03 51.73
CA LEU A 87 -18.97 -20.85 50.81
C LEU A 87 -19.70 -21.07 49.47
N GLN A 88 -21.00 -21.31 49.53
CA GLN A 88 -21.85 -21.49 48.36
C GLN A 88 -21.91 -20.20 47.52
N ALA A 89 -22.15 -19.06 48.16
CA ALA A 89 -22.19 -17.74 47.51
C ALA A 89 -20.85 -17.37 46.86
N LEU A 90 -19.73 -17.70 47.51
CA LEU A 90 -18.40 -17.50 46.94
C LEU A 90 -18.19 -18.36 45.68
N TYR A 91 -18.58 -19.64 45.72
CA TYR A 91 -18.49 -20.52 44.55
C TYR A 91 -19.33 -20.01 43.38
N GLU A 92 -20.58 -19.58 43.63
CA GLU A 92 -21.46 -18.99 42.62
C GLU A 92 -20.87 -17.70 42.02
N THR A 93 -20.23 -16.87 42.85
CA THR A 93 -19.53 -15.67 42.37
C THR A 93 -18.38 -16.05 41.43
N VAL A 94 -17.58 -17.07 41.76
CA VAL A 94 -16.50 -17.54 40.89
C VAL A 94 -17.05 -18.08 39.56
N LEU A 95 -18.16 -18.84 39.59
CA LEU A 95 -18.83 -19.30 38.37
C LEU A 95 -19.27 -18.12 37.50
N GLY A 96 -19.94 -17.12 38.09
CA GLY A 96 -20.39 -15.94 37.36
C GLY A 96 -19.24 -15.15 36.73
N ILE A 97 -18.10 -15.03 37.43
CA ILE A 97 -16.90 -14.39 36.89
C ILE A 97 -16.29 -15.22 35.75
N ALA A 98 -16.23 -16.55 35.89
CA ALA A 98 -15.69 -17.43 34.86
C ALA A 98 -16.53 -17.38 33.57
N ASP A 99 -17.85 -17.40 33.68
CA ASP A 99 -18.77 -17.26 32.56
C ASP A 99 -18.66 -15.88 31.90
N SER A 100 -18.59 -14.81 32.69
CA SER A 100 -18.35 -13.46 32.19
C SER A 100 -17.05 -13.37 31.39
N ARG A 101 -15.95 -13.89 31.96
CA ARG A 101 -14.63 -13.92 31.29
C ARG A 101 -14.68 -14.73 29.99
N ASN A 102 -15.38 -15.87 29.95
CA ASN A 102 -15.49 -16.66 28.74
C ASN A 102 -16.28 -15.92 27.65
N ARG A 103 -17.38 -15.24 28.00
CA ARG A 103 -18.12 -14.40 27.05
C ARG A 103 -17.24 -13.28 26.47
N HIS A 104 -16.47 -12.59 27.32
CA HIS A 104 -15.54 -11.57 26.86
C HIS A 104 -14.43 -12.14 25.98
N ARG A 105 -13.90 -13.32 26.29
CA ARG A 105 -12.90 -13.99 25.45
C ARG A 105 -13.46 -14.30 24.06
N VAL A 106 -14.67 -14.87 23.98
CA VAL A 106 -15.33 -15.17 22.70
C VAL A 106 -15.57 -13.89 21.91
N ALA A 107 -16.09 -12.84 22.55
CA ALA A 107 -16.30 -11.55 21.89
C ALA A 107 -14.98 -10.95 21.35
N LEU A 108 -13.88 -11.06 22.08
CA LEU A 108 -12.56 -10.63 21.62
C LEU A 108 -12.05 -11.46 20.44
N GLU A 109 -12.28 -12.78 20.44
CA GLU A 109 -11.95 -13.64 19.31
C GLU A 109 -12.77 -13.28 18.07
N GLU A 110 -14.06 -13.00 18.23
CA GLU A 110 -14.93 -12.51 17.16
C GLU A 110 -14.45 -11.17 16.60
N GLU A 111 -14.17 -10.18 17.45
CA GLU A 111 -13.61 -8.89 17.01
C GLU A 111 -12.27 -9.04 16.30
N ARG A 112 -11.38 -9.88 16.84
CA ARG A 112 -10.09 -10.19 16.20
C ARG A 112 -10.29 -10.77 14.81
N THR A 113 -11.22 -11.71 14.63
CA THR A 113 -11.50 -12.28 13.31
C THR A 113 -12.16 -11.27 12.36
N ARG A 114 -13.05 -10.40 12.86
CA ARG A 114 -13.66 -9.31 12.08
C ARG A 114 -12.59 -8.34 11.58
N ALA A 115 -11.70 -7.89 12.47
CA ALA A 115 -10.59 -7.00 12.14
C ALA A 115 -9.65 -7.61 11.10
N ALA A 116 -9.30 -8.90 11.25
CA ALA A 116 -8.46 -9.60 10.27
C ALA A 116 -9.11 -9.69 8.89
N LYS A 117 -10.41 -9.98 8.82
CA LYS A 117 -11.17 -9.99 7.55
C LYS A 117 -11.20 -8.61 6.91
N GLU A 118 -11.40 -7.57 7.71
CA GLU A 118 -11.45 -6.20 7.21
C GLU A 118 -10.10 -5.72 6.67
N LEU A 119 -9.01 -6.06 7.36
CA LEU A 119 -7.66 -5.78 6.89
C LEU A 119 -7.41 -6.39 5.51
N VAL A 120 -7.75 -7.66 5.30
CA VAL A 120 -7.61 -8.33 3.99
C VAL A 120 -8.48 -7.67 2.92
N ARG A 121 -9.70 -7.22 3.26
CA ARG A 121 -10.57 -6.51 2.31
C ARG A 121 -9.96 -5.19 1.87
N VAL A 122 -9.45 -4.40 2.82
CA VAL A 122 -8.80 -3.11 2.55
C VAL A 122 -7.55 -3.31 1.71
N GLU A 123 -6.69 -4.28 2.05
CA GLU A 123 -5.50 -4.62 1.28
C GLU A 123 -5.84 -4.98 -0.17
N ARG A 124 -6.86 -5.83 -0.39
CA ARG A 124 -7.33 -6.17 -1.74
C ARG A 124 -7.88 -4.96 -2.48
N ALA A 125 -8.60 -4.07 -1.80
CA ALA A 125 -9.11 -2.85 -2.41
C ALA A 125 -7.97 -1.91 -2.82
N HIS A 126 -6.94 -1.75 -1.98
CA HIS A 126 -5.75 -0.98 -2.30
C HIS A 126 -4.95 -1.59 -3.45
N ALA A 127 -4.77 -2.92 -3.46
CA ALA A 127 -4.09 -3.61 -4.56
C ALA A 127 -4.78 -3.37 -5.92
N ARG A 128 -6.12 -3.38 -5.95
CA ARG A 128 -6.89 -3.04 -7.16
C ARG A 128 -6.63 -1.60 -7.61
N LYS A 129 -6.69 -0.63 -6.69
CA LYS A 129 -6.41 0.78 -6.99
C LYS A 129 -4.99 1.01 -7.50
N LEU A 130 -4.01 0.32 -6.91
CA LEU A 130 -2.62 0.39 -7.38
C LEU A 130 -2.46 -0.19 -8.78
N ALA A 131 -3.14 -1.29 -9.10
CA ALA A 131 -3.14 -1.86 -10.44
C ALA A 131 -3.78 -0.92 -11.47
N GLU A 132 -4.90 -0.29 -11.12
CA GLU A 132 -5.59 0.71 -11.96
C GLU A 132 -4.72 1.95 -12.21
N ILE A 133 -4.07 2.48 -11.18
CA ILE A 133 -3.12 3.59 -11.34
C ILE A 133 -1.94 3.15 -12.22
N GLY A 134 -1.43 1.93 -12.01
CA GLY A 134 -0.39 1.33 -12.83
C GLY A 134 -0.76 1.24 -14.31
N SER A 135 -1.96 0.77 -14.64
CA SER A 135 -2.42 0.71 -16.04
C SER A 135 -2.60 2.11 -16.62
N LEU A 136 -3.26 3.03 -15.90
CA LEU A 136 -3.49 4.40 -16.37
C LEU A 136 -2.16 5.13 -16.64
N THR A 137 -1.18 4.98 -15.75
CA THR A 137 0.15 5.58 -15.94
C THR A 137 0.90 4.94 -17.10
N GLY A 138 0.78 3.61 -17.27
CA GLY A 138 1.32 2.90 -18.43
C GLY A 138 0.74 3.39 -19.75
N ASP A 139 -0.60 3.55 -19.82
CA ASP A 139 -1.30 4.03 -21.01
C ASP A 139 -0.89 5.45 -21.38
N ARG A 140 -0.84 6.36 -20.39
CA ARG A 140 -0.38 7.74 -20.61
C ARG A 140 1.07 7.80 -21.06
N LEU A 141 1.93 6.94 -20.50
CA LEU A 141 3.32 6.86 -20.94
C LEU A 141 3.41 6.38 -22.39
N ALA A 142 2.64 5.35 -22.77
CA ALA A 142 2.61 4.87 -24.15
C ALA A 142 2.10 5.95 -25.13
N GLU A 143 1.06 6.69 -24.75
CA GLU A 143 0.54 7.81 -25.54
C GLU A 143 1.59 8.92 -25.73
N THR A 144 2.27 9.32 -24.66
CA THR A 144 3.35 10.32 -24.75
C THR A 144 4.53 9.84 -25.59
N GLN A 145 4.90 8.57 -25.48
CA GLN A 145 5.94 7.97 -26.32
C GLN A 145 5.54 7.97 -27.79
N HIS A 146 4.29 7.62 -28.12
CA HIS A 146 3.78 7.66 -29.47
C HIS A 146 3.78 9.09 -30.04
N LEU A 147 3.37 10.08 -29.24
CA LEU A 147 3.39 11.49 -29.62
C LEU A 147 4.81 11.99 -29.87
N ILE A 148 5.76 11.66 -28.99
CA ILE A 148 7.18 12.00 -29.17
C ILE A 148 7.75 11.36 -30.43
N ALA A 149 7.45 10.08 -30.68
CA ALA A 149 7.89 9.38 -31.89
C ALA A 149 7.33 10.05 -33.16
N GLY A 150 6.04 10.43 -33.15
CA GLY A 150 5.42 11.17 -34.25
C GLY A 150 6.06 12.54 -34.48
N LEU A 151 6.27 13.32 -33.42
CA LEU A 151 6.94 14.63 -33.50
C LEU A 151 8.38 14.49 -34.01
N ARG A 152 9.12 13.48 -33.54
CA ARG A 152 10.47 13.19 -34.03
C ARG A 152 10.46 12.91 -35.53
N GLY A 153 9.52 12.09 -36.01
CA GLY A 153 9.36 11.82 -37.44
C GLY A 153 9.09 13.07 -38.27
N LEU A 154 8.25 13.99 -37.77
CA LEU A 154 7.99 15.28 -38.40
C LEU A 154 9.25 16.16 -38.45
N VAL A 155 9.99 16.26 -37.33
CA VAL A 155 11.24 17.04 -37.26
C VAL A 155 12.27 16.49 -38.25
N GLU A 156 12.45 15.17 -38.30
CA GLU A 156 13.34 14.53 -39.28
C GLU A 156 12.89 14.78 -40.72
N GLY A 157 11.58 14.79 -40.98
CA GLY A 157 11.01 15.13 -42.28
C GLY A 157 11.31 16.57 -42.71
N VAL A 158 11.08 17.53 -41.82
CA VAL A 158 11.40 18.96 -42.05
C VAL A 158 12.90 19.14 -42.26
N GLN A 159 13.73 18.49 -41.46
CA GLN A 159 15.19 18.53 -41.61
C GLN A 159 15.63 18.02 -42.98
N LYS A 160 15.10 16.88 -43.44
CA LYS A 160 15.40 16.33 -44.78
C LYS A 160 14.95 17.28 -45.88
N TRP A 161 13.76 17.86 -45.77
CA TRP A 161 13.24 18.82 -46.74
C TRP A 161 14.11 20.07 -46.81
N LEU A 162 14.48 20.66 -45.65
CA LEU A 162 15.39 21.80 -45.58
C LEU A 162 16.74 21.48 -46.21
N ASN A 163 17.32 20.32 -45.90
CA ASN A 163 18.59 19.89 -46.48
C ASN A 163 18.50 19.75 -48.01
N PHE A 164 17.39 19.24 -48.53
CA PHE A 164 17.16 19.12 -49.97
C PHE A 164 17.03 20.50 -50.64
N GLU A 165 16.21 21.38 -50.08
CA GLU A 165 15.96 22.71 -50.64
C GLU A 165 17.23 23.59 -50.61
N MET A 166 18.04 23.46 -49.56
CA MET A 166 19.28 24.22 -49.39
C MET A 166 20.47 23.68 -50.18
N ASP A 167 20.42 22.44 -50.67
CA ASP A 167 21.54 21.80 -51.38
C ASP A 167 21.93 22.55 -52.66
N ALA A 168 20.94 22.92 -53.48
CA ALA A 168 21.17 23.68 -54.71
C ALA A 168 21.76 25.08 -54.48
N PRO A 169 21.17 25.96 -53.65
CA PRO A 169 21.73 27.28 -53.40
C PRO A 169 23.11 27.22 -52.73
N ILE A 170 23.36 26.26 -51.83
CA ILE A 170 24.70 26.06 -51.23
C ILE A 170 25.73 25.74 -52.32
N LYS A 171 25.40 24.83 -53.26
CA LYS A 171 26.28 24.51 -54.40
C LYS A 171 26.53 25.72 -55.30
N THR A 172 25.49 26.51 -55.60
CA THR A 172 25.62 27.73 -56.41
C THR A 172 26.53 28.76 -55.73
N ILE A 173 26.32 29.04 -54.44
CA ILE A 173 27.15 29.94 -53.65
C ILE A 173 28.60 29.44 -53.62
N GLY A 174 28.80 28.13 -53.41
CA GLY A 174 30.12 27.50 -53.45
C GLY A 174 30.84 27.69 -54.80
N SER A 175 30.11 27.54 -55.92
CA SER A 175 30.64 27.78 -57.26
C SER A 175 31.05 29.25 -57.47
N ILE A 176 30.18 30.19 -57.09
CA ILE A 176 30.45 31.64 -57.18
C ILE A 176 31.66 32.00 -56.31
N HIS A 177 31.76 31.46 -55.10
CA HIS A 177 32.89 31.71 -54.21
C HIS A 177 34.23 31.21 -54.80
N LEU A 178 34.24 30.02 -55.39
CA LEU A 178 35.40 29.46 -56.10
C LEU A 178 35.82 30.32 -57.30
N GLU A 179 34.85 30.83 -58.06
CA GLU A 179 35.13 31.76 -59.17
C GLU A 179 35.72 33.08 -58.68
N LEU A 180 35.15 33.66 -57.62
CA LEU A 180 35.68 34.87 -56.99
C LEU A 180 37.12 34.65 -56.49
N GLN A 181 37.41 33.51 -55.84
CA GLN A 181 38.76 33.16 -55.43
C GLN A 181 39.73 33.06 -56.62
N ARG A 182 39.32 32.44 -57.73
CA ARG A 182 40.14 32.39 -58.97
C ARG A 182 40.41 33.77 -59.54
N VAL A 183 39.40 34.64 -59.58
CA VAL A 183 39.56 36.03 -60.06
C VAL A 183 40.50 36.83 -59.16
N MET A 184 40.41 36.66 -57.84
CA MET A 184 41.31 37.32 -56.89
C MET A 184 42.74 36.78 -56.98
N ALA A 185 42.92 35.46 -57.12
CA ALA A 185 44.23 34.84 -57.30
C ALA A 185 44.87 35.19 -58.66
N GLY A 186 44.06 35.37 -59.71
CA GLY A 186 44.50 35.86 -61.03
C GLY A 186 44.78 37.36 -61.09
N ARG A 187 44.51 38.11 -60.01
CA ARG A 187 44.80 39.55 -59.87
C ARG A 187 45.90 39.82 -58.84
N LEU A 188 46.96 39.02 -58.84
CA LEU A 188 48.23 39.38 -58.21
C LEU A 188 49.16 40.03 -59.25
N PRO A 189 49.39 41.36 -59.20
CA PRO A 189 50.61 41.93 -59.74
C PRO A 189 51.78 41.45 -58.88
N GLN A 190 52.78 40.85 -59.53
CA GLN A 190 54.13 40.79 -58.98
C GLN A 190 54.63 42.23 -58.82
N HIS A 191 54.56 42.78 -57.61
CA HIS A 191 55.45 43.84 -57.19
C HIS A 191 56.00 43.46 -55.82
N GLY A 192 57.27 43.05 -55.82
CA GLY A 192 58.06 43.01 -54.61
C GLY A 192 58.28 44.43 -54.12
N LEU A 193 58.07 44.64 -52.82
CA LEU A 193 58.87 45.55 -52.01
C LEU A 193 59.03 44.92 -50.63
N GLU A 194 60.31 44.72 -50.28
CA GLU A 194 60.80 44.59 -48.91
C GLU A 194 60.31 45.77 -48.07
N GLY A 195 59.93 45.50 -46.82
CA GLY A 195 59.43 46.51 -45.90
C GLY A 195 59.27 45.94 -44.49
N ASP A 196 60.28 46.24 -43.70
CA ASP A 196 60.58 45.80 -42.34
C ASP A 196 59.54 46.20 -41.26
N ALA A 197 59.66 45.49 -40.13
CA ALA A 197 59.28 45.83 -38.76
C ALA A 197 57.81 46.08 -38.36
N GLY A 198 57.38 45.32 -37.33
CA GLY A 198 56.76 45.94 -36.16
C GLY A 198 55.47 45.32 -35.64
N GLY A 199 55.57 44.55 -34.54
CA GLY A 199 54.79 44.81 -33.34
C GLY A 199 53.35 44.29 -33.25
N GLY A 200 53.20 43.16 -32.56
CA GLY A 200 52.44 43.09 -31.30
C GLY A 200 50.90 43.03 -31.32
N LEU A 201 50.41 42.14 -30.44
CA LEU A 201 49.11 42.07 -29.74
C LEU A 201 48.26 40.87 -30.18
N ALA A 202 48.33 39.77 -29.43
CA ALA A 202 47.54 39.50 -28.22
C ALA A 202 46.13 39.00 -28.56
N GLY A 203 45.80 37.79 -28.09
CA GLY A 203 44.44 37.28 -28.13
C GLY A 203 44.35 35.76 -28.09
N SER A 204 44.87 35.13 -27.04
CA SER A 204 44.38 33.82 -26.61
C SER A 204 42.91 34.01 -26.23
N ALA A 205 41.99 33.57 -27.10
CA ALA A 205 40.60 33.42 -26.71
C ALA A 205 40.46 32.01 -26.13
N ASP A 206 40.85 31.89 -24.86
CA ASP A 206 40.38 30.82 -24.00
C ASP A 206 38.86 30.89 -23.98
N PHE A 207 38.23 29.88 -24.57
CA PHE A 207 36.79 29.72 -24.52
C PHE A 207 36.44 29.17 -23.14
N GLU A 208 36.26 30.06 -22.16
CA GLU A 208 35.65 29.71 -20.88
C GLU A 208 34.15 29.44 -21.07
N PRO A 209 33.64 28.26 -20.67
CA PRO A 209 32.22 27.98 -20.71
C PRO A 209 31.46 28.81 -19.66
N HIS A 210 30.36 29.40 -20.10
CA HIS A 210 29.44 30.23 -19.30
C HIS A 210 28.88 29.45 -18.08
N PRO A 211 28.86 30.03 -16.87
CA PRO A 211 28.36 29.37 -15.65
C PRO A 211 26.82 29.21 -15.56
N ASP A 212 26.07 29.35 -16.66
CA ASP A 212 24.60 29.19 -16.66
C ASP A 212 24.11 27.90 -17.33
N THR A 213 25.01 26.95 -17.58
CA THR A 213 24.58 25.56 -17.74
C THR A 213 24.24 25.03 -16.35
N ARG A 214 23.03 25.32 -15.87
CA ARG A 214 22.39 24.58 -14.78
C ARG A 214 21.99 23.20 -15.32
N PRO A 215 22.58 22.07 -14.89
CA PRO A 215 21.81 20.85 -14.77
C PRO A 215 20.99 20.99 -13.48
N GLY A 216 19.81 21.57 -13.61
CA GLY A 216 18.80 21.49 -12.57
C GLY A 216 18.27 20.07 -12.47
N LEU A 217 18.13 19.62 -11.21
CA LEU A 217 17.24 18.54 -10.75
C LEU A 217 17.76 17.13 -11.10
N GLY A 218 18.44 16.42 -10.20
CA GLY A 218 18.00 16.17 -8.83
C GLY A 218 17.15 14.89 -8.79
N PHE A 219 17.74 13.74 -9.10
CA PHE A 219 17.20 12.44 -8.73
C PHE A 219 18.11 11.83 -7.66
N ALA A 220 17.91 12.26 -6.42
CA ALA A 220 18.39 11.54 -5.26
C ALA A 220 17.37 10.43 -4.94
N LEU A 221 17.61 9.23 -5.48
CA LEU A 221 17.03 8.00 -4.97
C LEU A 221 18.13 7.24 -4.25
N SER A 222 18.21 7.38 -2.92
CA SER A 222 18.69 6.31 -2.04
C SER A 222 18.43 6.63 -0.56
N GLY A 223 17.77 5.69 0.13
CA GLY A 223 18.05 5.41 1.54
C GLY A 223 17.23 6.14 2.60
N VAL A 224 15.92 5.87 2.67
CA VAL A 224 15.22 5.92 3.97
C VAL A 224 15.33 4.55 4.60
N GLU A 225 16.39 4.34 5.39
CA GLU A 225 16.43 3.30 6.41
C GLU A 225 16.45 4.00 7.77
N ASN A 226 15.27 4.08 8.40
CA ASN A 226 15.17 4.43 9.80
C ASN A 226 14.02 3.63 10.43
N ALA A 227 14.38 2.55 11.11
CA ALA A 227 13.62 1.93 12.20
C ALA A 227 14.70 1.23 13.04
N GLY A 228 14.94 1.55 14.30
CA GLY A 228 13.97 1.88 15.33
C GLY A 228 14.38 1.02 16.51
N THR A 229 15.21 1.59 17.37
CA THR A 229 15.69 1.00 18.62
C THR A 229 14.54 0.82 19.60
N CYS A 230 14.16 -0.43 19.89
CA CYS A 230 13.36 -0.77 21.07
C CYS A 230 14.32 -1.23 22.19
N ARG A 231 14.37 -0.48 23.29
CA ARG A 231 14.90 -0.92 24.58
C ARG A 231 13.82 -1.69 25.34
N PRO A 232 14.18 -2.73 26.11
CA PRO A 232 13.25 -3.39 27.02
C PRO A 232 13.19 -2.65 28.38
N VAL A 233 11.99 -2.58 28.95
CA VAL A 233 11.73 -2.51 30.39
C VAL A 233 10.84 -3.69 30.73
#